data_AF-A0A2N2RCI2-F1
#
_entry.id   AF-A0A2N2RCI2-F1
#
_cell.length_a   1.000
_cell.length_b   1.000
_cell.length_c   1.000
_cell.angle_alpha   90.00
_cell.angle_beta   90.00
_cell.angle_gamma   90.00
#
_symmetry.space_group_name_H-M   'P 1'
#
loop_
_entity.id
_entity.type
_entity.pdbx_description
1 polymer ?
#
loop_
_entity_poly.entity_id
_entity_poly.type
_entity_poly.pdbx_seq_one_letter_code
_entity_poly.pdbx_strand_id
1 'polypeptide(L)'
;MNMSTHDFVTVEMRGLKAALVARAQAQRVSVSELVRGAVARDLGLSTEGEPRIGEMPHPAGHTASVKLSIRMTAQEASQLAAGARAAGLSRGSYLAGLVTNVPVLSTGGGRAEHIAALRVSSAELATLSRNICRLTALLRQANVEPARPYREMLDTLAGDVRRHLELAARALADLQPRSPGAGSTTSPTK
;
A
#
# COMPACT_ATOMS: atom_id res chain seq x y z
N MET A 1 -10.22 -14.58 -14.31
CA MET A 1 -8.89 -14.24 -14.86
C MET A 1 -7.89 -15.23 -14.28
N ASN A 2 -7.43 -16.16 -15.10
CA ASN A 2 -6.63 -17.31 -14.66
C ASN A 2 -5.22 -16.86 -14.26
N MET A 3 -4.89 -16.99 -12.99
CA MET A 3 -3.51 -16.84 -12.53
C MET A 3 -2.71 -18.01 -13.09
N SER A 4 -1.76 -17.78 -13.98
CA SER A 4 -0.78 -18.80 -14.31
C SER A 4 0.01 -19.13 -13.04
N THR A 5 -0.27 -20.29 -12.46
CA THR A 5 0.56 -20.88 -11.42
C THR A 5 1.92 -21.14 -12.03
N HIS A 6 2.85 -20.22 -11.82
CA HIS A 6 4.22 -20.41 -12.24
C HIS A 6 4.93 -21.23 -11.17
N ASP A 7 5.39 -22.42 -11.55
CA ASP A 7 6.24 -23.24 -10.70
C ASP A 7 7.66 -22.66 -10.71
N PHE A 8 8.18 -22.31 -9.53
CA PHE A 8 9.52 -21.77 -9.36
C PHE A 8 10.37 -22.73 -8.54
N VAL A 9 11.57 -23.02 -9.03
CA VAL A 9 12.61 -23.72 -8.29
C VAL A 9 13.73 -22.73 -8.00
N THR A 10 14.09 -22.56 -6.73
CA THR A 10 15.25 -21.75 -6.33
C THR A 10 16.46 -22.66 -6.16
N VAL A 11 17.45 -22.51 -7.03
CA VAL A 11 18.68 -23.32 -7.03
C VAL A 11 19.88 -22.43 -6.73
N GLU A 12 20.75 -22.86 -5.81
CA GLU A 12 22.05 -22.23 -5.59
C GLU A 12 23.00 -22.63 -6.72
N MET A 13 23.41 -21.66 -7.55
CA MET A 13 24.18 -21.93 -8.77
C MET A 13 25.68 -22.12 -8.54
N ARG A 14 26.20 -21.92 -7.31
CA ARG A 14 27.61 -22.13 -6.90
C ARG A 14 28.67 -21.76 -7.97
N GLY A 15 28.57 -20.57 -8.55
CA GLY A 15 29.53 -20.05 -9.55
C GLY A 15 29.12 -20.21 -11.03
N LEU A 16 28.09 -21.01 -11.34
CA LEU A 16 27.64 -21.24 -12.73
C LEU A 16 26.87 -20.07 -13.36
N LYS A 17 26.49 -19.05 -12.57
CA LYS A 17 25.64 -17.94 -13.04
C LYS A 17 26.24 -17.20 -14.23
N ALA A 18 27.54 -16.89 -14.19
CA ALA A 18 28.20 -16.14 -15.26
C ALA A 18 28.19 -16.90 -16.59
N ALA A 19 28.53 -18.19 -16.56
CA ALA A 19 28.51 -19.05 -17.73
C ALA A 19 27.08 -19.21 -18.30
N LEU A 20 26.08 -19.33 -17.42
CA LEU A 20 24.67 -19.44 -17.81
C LEU A 20 24.17 -18.17 -18.50
N VAL A 21 24.54 -16.99 -17.97
CA VAL A 21 24.20 -15.68 -18.57
C VAL A 21 24.89 -15.52 -19.93
N ALA A 22 26.18 -15.82 -20.03
CA ALA A 22 26.93 -15.74 -21.28
C ALA A 22 26.33 -16.65 -22.37
N ARG A 23 25.93 -17.88 -21.99
CA ARG A 23 25.28 -18.81 -22.91
C ARG A 23 23.89 -18.36 -23.34
N ALA A 24 23.10 -17.79 -22.43
CA ALA A 24 21.78 -17.24 -22.75
C ALA A 24 21.89 -16.07 -23.74
N GLN A 25 22.88 -15.18 -23.53
CA GLN A 25 23.17 -14.07 -24.45
C GLN A 25 23.62 -14.56 -25.83
N ALA A 26 24.53 -15.54 -25.90
CA ALA A 26 24.99 -16.12 -27.16
C ALA A 26 23.84 -16.76 -27.97
N GLN A 27 22.84 -17.31 -27.28
CA GLN A 27 21.66 -17.95 -27.88
C GLN A 27 20.47 -17.01 -28.03
N ARG A 28 20.58 -15.74 -27.61
CA ARG A 28 19.51 -14.73 -27.61
C ARG A 28 18.20 -15.18 -26.93
N VAL A 29 18.31 -16.00 -25.88
CA VAL A 29 17.18 -16.47 -25.08
C VAL A 29 17.31 -15.99 -23.63
N SER A 30 16.23 -16.04 -22.86
CA SER A 30 16.30 -15.71 -21.43
C SER A 30 17.04 -16.82 -20.64
N VAL A 31 17.66 -16.45 -19.53
CA VAL A 31 18.32 -17.41 -18.63
C VAL A 31 17.32 -18.47 -18.12
N SER A 32 16.09 -18.07 -17.82
CA SER A 32 15.03 -18.99 -17.38
C SER A 32 14.60 -19.97 -18.46
N GLU A 33 14.56 -19.54 -19.72
CA GLU A 33 14.25 -20.38 -20.88
C GLU A 33 15.39 -21.37 -21.16
N LEU A 34 16.64 -20.91 -21.10
CA LEU A 34 17.81 -21.78 -21.21
C LEU A 34 17.80 -22.88 -20.13
N VAL A 35 17.52 -22.51 -18.87
CA VAL A 35 17.44 -23.46 -17.75
C VAL A 35 16.27 -24.43 -17.92
N ARG A 36 15.07 -23.93 -18.26
CA ARG A 36 13.92 -24.81 -18.51
C ARG A 36 14.20 -25.81 -19.63
N GLY A 37 14.78 -25.35 -20.75
CA GLY A 37 15.13 -26.23 -21.85
C GLY A 37 16.17 -27.27 -21.46
N ALA A 38 17.15 -26.91 -20.63
CA ALA A 38 18.13 -27.86 -20.11
C ALA A 38 17.51 -28.90 -19.18
N VAL A 39 16.67 -28.47 -18.22
CA VAL A 39 15.96 -29.35 -17.29
C VAL A 39 14.97 -30.26 -18.03
N ALA A 40 14.22 -29.74 -19.01
CA ALA A 40 13.31 -30.54 -19.81
C ALA A 40 14.05 -31.62 -20.62
N ARG A 41 15.21 -31.29 -21.20
CA ARG A 41 16.05 -32.29 -21.91
C ARG A 41 16.56 -33.37 -20.97
N ASP A 42 17.05 -32.99 -19.78
CA ASP A 42 17.57 -33.93 -18.78
C ASP A 42 16.48 -34.88 -18.25
N LEU A 43 15.26 -34.36 -18.11
CA LEU A 43 14.08 -35.13 -17.70
C LEU A 43 13.42 -35.90 -18.87
N GLY A 44 13.93 -35.79 -20.10
CA GLY A 44 13.37 -36.45 -21.28
C GLY A 44 12.02 -35.88 -21.78
N LEU A 45 11.69 -34.63 -21.41
CA LEU A 45 10.38 -33.99 -21.61
C LEU A 45 10.34 -33.04 -22.83
N SER A 46 11.24 -33.19 -23.81
CA SER A 46 11.37 -32.26 -24.95
C SER A 46 10.04 -31.99 -25.64
N THR A 47 9.53 -30.76 -25.47
CA THR A 47 8.42 -30.20 -26.26
C THR A 47 8.95 -28.99 -27.00
N GLU A 48 9.04 -29.12 -28.33
CA GLU A 48 9.12 -27.96 -29.23
C GLU A 48 7.80 -27.19 -29.13
N GLY A 49 7.84 -25.87 -28.88
CA GLY A 49 6.60 -25.08 -28.87
C GLY A 49 6.68 -23.67 -28.28
N GLU A 50 7.07 -22.74 -29.15
CA GLU A 50 6.65 -21.31 -29.23
C GLU A 50 7.12 -20.26 -28.20
N PRO A 51 7.72 -19.14 -28.67
CA PRO A 51 8.10 -17.99 -27.86
C PRO A 51 6.91 -17.04 -27.70
N ARG A 52 6.58 -16.65 -26.46
CA ARG A 52 5.71 -15.48 -26.22
C ARG A 52 6.56 -14.26 -25.88
N ILE A 53 6.91 -13.54 -26.94
CA ILE A 53 7.30 -12.13 -26.88
C ILE A 53 6.10 -11.35 -26.33
N GLY A 54 6.33 -10.56 -25.29
CA GLY A 54 5.34 -9.70 -24.68
C GLY A 54 5.97 -8.82 -23.59
N GLU A 55 7.08 -8.17 -23.92
CA GLU A 55 7.63 -7.11 -23.08
C GLU A 55 6.76 -5.86 -23.29
N MET A 56 5.93 -5.53 -22.29
CA MET A 56 5.17 -4.29 -22.27
C MET A 56 6.02 -3.17 -21.63
N PRO A 57 6.07 -1.96 -22.21
CA PRO A 57 6.85 -0.85 -21.67
C PRO A 57 6.25 -0.37 -20.34
N HIS A 58 7.07 -0.24 -19.31
CA HIS A 58 6.65 0.40 -18.06
C HIS A 58 6.77 1.93 -18.18
N PRO A 59 5.72 2.70 -17.85
CA PRO A 59 5.81 4.15 -17.82
C PRO A 59 6.58 4.64 -16.58
N ALA A 60 7.20 5.80 -16.74
CA ALA A 60 8.16 6.43 -15.86
C ALA A 60 7.69 6.59 -14.39
N GLY A 61 8.66 6.49 -13.46
CA GLY A 61 8.57 7.10 -12.13
C GLY A 61 8.56 6.17 -10.91
N HIS A 62 8.92 4.88 -11.04
CA HIS A 62 9.07 4.02 -9.86
C HIS A 62 10.50 4.04 -9.35
N THR A 63 10.69 4.42 -8.07
CA THR A 63 11.89 4.06 -7.31
C THR A 63 12.18 2.57 -7.54
N ALA A 64 13.39 2.22 -7.96
CA ALA A 64 13.74 0.87 -8.39
C ALA A 64 13.29 -0.16 -7.35
N SER A 65 12.29 -0.97 -7.70
CA SER A 65 11.78 -2.03 -6.82
C SER A 65 12.72 -3.24 -6.91
N VAL A 66 13.14 -3.76 -5.76
CA VAL A 66 13.99 -4.96 -5.68
C VAL A 66 13.11 -6.18 -5.45
N LYS A 67 13.22 -7.20 -6.31
CA LYS A 67 12.55 -8.48 -6.10
C LYS A 67 13.23 -9.24 -4.96
N LEU A 68 12.48 -9.46 -3.88
CA LEU A 68 12.93 -10.22 -2.71
C LEU A 68 12.29 -11.61 -2.72
N SER A 69 13.11 -12.66 -2.54
CA SER A 69 12.64 -14.04 -2.32
C SER A 69 12.75 -14.37 -0.84
N ILE A 70 11.61 -14.50 -0.15
CA ILE A 70 11.51 -14.83 1.27
C ILE A 70 10.93 -16.24 1.42
N ARG A 71 11.51 -17.05 2.31
CA ARG A 71 10.90 -18.33 2.71
C ARG A 71 9.96 -18.08 3.88
N MET A 72 8.73 -18.57 3.75
CA MET A 72 7.69 -18.47 4.76
C MET A 72 6.99 -19.82 4.87
N THR A 73 6.46 -20.14 6.03
CA THR A 73 5.51 -21.24 6.19
C THR A 73 4.21 -20.92 5.43
N ALA A 74 3.43 -21.96 5.10
CA ALA A 74 2.13 -21.76 4.44
C ALA A 74 1.18 -20.89 5.29
N GLN A 75 1.25 -21.04 6.62
CA GLN A 75 0.46 -20.25 7.56
C GLN A 75 0.84 -18.76 7.50
N GLU A 76 2.13 -18.42 7.59
CA GLU A 76 2.59 -17.03 7.52
C GLU A 76 2.25 -16.38 6.17
N ALA A 77 2.41 -17.12 5.07
CA ALA A 77 2.04 -16.62 3.74
C ALA A 77 0.52 -16.36 3.62
N SER A 78 -0.30 -17.20 4.26
CA SER A 78 -1.76 -17.02 4.31
C SER A 78 -2.16 -15.78 5.13
N GLN A 79 -1.50 -15.56 6.27
CA GLN A 79 -1.71 -14.40 7.13
C GLN A 79 -1.30 -13.10 6.42
N LEU A 80 -0.15 -13.09 5.75
CA LEU A 80 0.30 -11.95 4.94
C LEU A 80 -0.71 -11.61 3.84
N ALA A 81 -1.24 -12.63 3.14
CA ALA A 81 -2.24 -12.41 2.10
C ALA A 81 -3.59 -11.94 2.66
N ALA A 82 -4.01 -12.45 3.82
CA ALA A 82 -5.22 -12.00 4.50
C ALA A 82 -5.09 -10.54 4.98
N GLY A 83 -3.98 -10.20 5.64
CA GLY A 83 -3.69 -8.84 6.10
C GLY A 83 -3.61 -7.83 4.96
N ALA A 84 -2.91 -8.18 3.87
CA ALA A 84 -2.83 -7.32 2.68
C ALA A 84 -4.21 -7.08 2.06
N ARG A 85 -5.06 -8.12 1.95
CA ARG A 85 -6.44 -7.98 1.45
C ARG A 85 -7.31 -7.12 2.36
N ALA A 86 -7.24 -7.33 3.68
CA ALA A 86 -7.99 -6.52 4.65
C ALA A 86 -7.56 -5.04 4.59
N ALA A 87 -6.27 -4.77 4.35
CA ALA A 87 -5.75 -3.43 4.16
C ALA A 87 -6.01 -2.84 2.76
N GLY A 88 -6.51 -3.63 1.80
CA GLY A 88 -6.67 -3.21 0.40
C GLY A 88 -5.34 -2.91 -0.31
N LEU A 89 -4.25 -3.58 0.09
CA LEU A 89 -2.90 -3.36 -0.42
C LEU A 89 -2.38 -4.59 -1.18
N SER A 90 -1.36 -4.38 -2.03
CA SER A 90 -0.57 -5.48 -2.56
C SER A 90 0.22 -6.15 -1.42
N ARG A 91 0.58 -7.43 -1.56
CA ARG A 91 1.40 -8.14 -0.56
C ARG A 91 2.74 -7.44 -0.31
N GLY A 92 3.38 -6.93 -1.37
CA GLY A 92 4.64 -6.21 -1.27
C GLY A 92 4.50 -4.86 -0.56
N SER A 93 3.45 -4.09 -0.88
CA SER A 93 3.16 -2.82 -0.20
C SER A 93 2.78 -3.01 1.26
N TYR A 94 2.02 -4.06 1.57
CA TYR A 94 1.68 -4.44 2.93
C TYR A 94 2.92 -4.82 3.73
N LEU A 95 3.80 -5.66 3.16
CA LEU A 95 5.06 -6.05 3.79
C LEU A 95 6.01 -4.87 3.99
N ALA A 96 6.14 -3.98 2.99
CA ALA A 96 6.94 -2.75 3.12
C ALA A 96 6.39 -1.82 4.22
N GLY A 97 5.06 -1.70 4.32
CA GLY A 97 4.40 -0.95 5.39
C GLY A 97 4.62 -1.55 6.78
N LEU A 98 4.63 -2.88 6.90
CA LEU A 98 4.99 -3.56 8.15
C LEU A 98 6.46 -3.33 8.52
N VAL A 99 7.39 -3.42 7.56
CA VAL A 99 8.83 -3.16 7.79
C VAL A 99 9.08 -1.72 8.27
N THR A 100 8.28 -0.77 7.79
CA THR A 100 8.34 0.65 8.22
C THR A 100 7.48 0.95 9.45
N ASN A 101 6.97 -0.08 10.14
CA ASN A 101 6.18 0.01 11.36
C ASN A 101 4.98 0.96 11.23
N VAL A 102 4.30 0.95 10.08
CA VAL A 102 3.06 1.73 9.89
C VAL A 102 2.02 1.21 10.90
N PRO A 103 1.57 2.04 11.87
CA PRO A 103 0.71 1.61 12.97
C PRO A 103 -0.56 0.91 12.49
N VAL A 104 -1.20 1.50 11.47
CA VAL A 104 -2.49 1.02 10.95
C VAL A 104 -2.44 -0.39 10.35
N LEU A 105 -1.27 -0.88 9.97
CA LEU A 105 -1.07 -2.21 9.40
C LEU A 105 -0.74 -3.27 10.45
N SER A 106 -0.28 -2.84 11.62
CA SER A 106 0.21 -3.70 12.71
C SER A 106 -0.87 -3.98 13.76
N THR A 107 -1.76 -3.03 14.00
CA THR A 107 -2.92 -3.17 14.90
C THR A 107 -4.18 -3.31 14.04
N GLY A 108 -4.57 -4.55 13.73
CA GLY A 108 -5.60 -4.93 12.75
C GLY A 108 -7.05 -4.50 13.04
N GLY A 109 -7.30 -3.24 13.39
CA GLY A 109 -8.64 -2.69 13.63
C GLY A 109 -8.81 -1.19 13.35
N GLY A 110 -7.73 -0.39 13.38
CA GLY A 110 -7.89 1.07 13.37
C GLY A 110 -8.29 1.71 12.03
N ARG A 111 -7.90 1.15 10.88
CA ARG A 111 -8.02 1.89 9.59
C ARG A 111 -9.45 2.18 9.20
N ALA A 112 -10.28 1.14 9.21
CA ALA A 112 -11.65 1.23 8.73
C ALA A 112 -12.48 2.14 9.63
N GLU A 113 -12.25 2.06 10.94
CA GLU A 113 -12.88 2.93 11.94
C GLU A 113 -12.48 4.39 11.76
N HIS A 114 -11.18 4.69 11.58
CA HIS A 114 -10.71 6.06 11.33
C HIS A 114 -11.26 6.63 10.01
N ILE A 115 -11.32 5.82 8.94
CA ILE A 115 -11.92 6.23 7.67
C ILE A 115 -13.42 6.51 7.84
N ALA A 116 -14.14 5.64 8.55
CA ALA A 116 -15.57 5.82 8.81
C ALA A 116 -15.82 7.08 9.64
N ALA A 117 -15.06 7.31 10.71
CA ALA A 117 -15.15 8.51 11.54
C ALA A 117 -14.85 9.79 10.75
N LEU A 118 -13.81 9.78 9.91
CA LEU A 118 -13.47 10.92 9.05
C LEU A 118 -14.58 11.20 8.02
N ARG A 119 -15.17 10.15 7.44
CA ARG A 119 -16.29 10.28 6.49
C ARG A 119 -17.52 10.91 7.14
N VAL A 120 -17.89 10.47 8.35
CA VAL A 120 -19.00 11.06 9.12
C VAL A 120 -18.70 12.54 9.40
N SER A 121 -17.53 12.85 9.95
CA SER A 121 -17.14 14.23 10.26
C SER A 121 -17.07 15.12 9.01
N SER A 122 -16.64 14.59 7.86
CA SER A 122 -16.64 15.33 6.59
C SER A 122 -18.06 15.63 6.09
N ALA A 123 -19.01 14.72 6.30
CA ALA A 123 -20.42 14.95 5.96
C ALA A 123 -21.06 16.02 6.85
N GLU A 124 -20.69 16.07 8.14
CA GLU A 124 -21.08 17.13 9.07
C GLU A 124 -20.52 18.49 8.63
N LEU A 125 -19.22 18.58 8.30
CA LEU A 125 -18.62 19.81 7.76
C LEU A 125 -19.26 20.26 6.45
N ALA A 126 -19.61 19.33 5.54
CA ALA A 126 -20.31 19.66 4.31
C ALA A 126 -21.71 20.25 4.59
N THR A 127 -22.38 19.78 5.64
CA THR A 127 -23.66 20.34 6.09
C THR A 127 -23.49 21.73 6.68
N LEU A 128 -22.48 21.94 7.53
CA LEU A 128 -22.13 23.25 8.07
C LEU A 128 -21.80 24.26 6.95
N SER A 129 -21.02 23.85 5.95
CA SER A 129 -20.70 24.69 4.78
C SER A 129 -21.96 25.13 4.02
N ARG A 130 -22.89 24.20 3.74
CA ARG A 130 -24.19 24.55 3.10
C ARG A 130 -25.00 25.52 3.95
N ASN A 131 -25.03 25.31 5.27
CA ASN A 131 -25.75 26.18 6.19
C ASN A 131 -25.15 27.59 6.23
N ILE A 132 -23.82 27.72 6.22
CA ILE A 132 -23.12 29.01 6.13
C ILE A 132 -23.41 29.72 4.81
N CYS A 133 -23.40 29.02 3.69
CA CYS A 133 -23.77 29.58 2.39
C CYS A 133 -25.22 30.10 2.40
N ARG A 134 -26.15 29.32 2.98
CA ARG A 134 -27.55 29.71 3.11
C ARG A 134 -27.72 30.92 4.04
N LEU A 135 -27.04 30.94 5.18
CA LEU A 135 -27.02 32.09 6.09
C LEU A 135 -26.48 33.34 5.37
N THR A 136 -25.39 33.22 4.64
CA THR A 136 -24.80 34.32 3.86
C THR A 136 -25.80 34.88 2.85
N ALA A 137 -26.58 34.01 2.18
CA ALA A 137 -27.63 34.44 1.28
C ALA A 137 -28.78 35.18 2.00
N LEU A 138 -29.22 34.69 3.17
CA LEU A 138 -30.25 35.34 3.98
C LEU A 138 -29.81 36.72 4.47
N LEU A 139 -28.58 36.83 4.97
CA LEU A 139 -28.02 38.10 5.45
C LEU A 139 -27.88 39.13 4.30
N ARG A 140 -27.48 38.70 3.09
CA ARG A 140 -27.45 39.57 1.91
C ARG A 140 -28.82 40.12 1.52
N GLN A 141 -29.89 39.40 1.82
CA GLN A 141 -31.27 39.81 1.58
C GLN A 141 -31.87 40.62 2.74
N ALA A 142 -31.07 40.96 3.76
CA ALA A 142 -31.53 41.56 5.02
C ALA A 142 -32.62 40.74 5.74
N ASN A 143 -32.69 39.43 5.48
CA ASN A 143 -33.66 38.51 6.07
C ASN A 143 -33.15 37.99 7.42
N VAL A 144 -33.35 38.79 8.48
CA VAL A 144 -32.84 38.50 9.83
C VAL A 144 -33.63 37.40 10.53
N GLU A 145 -34.96 37.36 10.41
CA GLU A 145 -35.79 36.34 11.08
C GLU A 145 -35.43 34.90 10.66
N PRO A 146 -35.31 34.58 9.36
CA PRO A 146 -34.88 33.25 8.92
C PRO A 146 -33.40 32.93 9.23
N ALA A 147 -32.59 33.95 9.53
CA ALA A 147 -31.18 33.80 9.87
C ALA A 147 -30.95 33.47 11.36
N ARG A 148 -31.90 33.83 12.25
CA ARG A 148 -31.79 33.61 13.72
C ARG A 148 -31.43 32.17 14.11
N PRO A 149 -31.99 31.10 13.50
CA PRO A 149 -31.67 29.73 13.90
C PRO A 149 -30.22 29.30 13.64
N TYR A 150 -29.48 29.99 12.76
CA TYR A 150 -28.07 29.64 12.48
C TYR A 150 -27.10 30.14 13.56
N ARG A 151 -27.56 30.95 14.52
CA ARG A 151 -26.70 31.52 15.56
C ARG A 151 -26.06 30.44 16.44
N GLU A 152 -26.86 29.49 16.93
CA GLU A 152 -26.36 28.38 17.76
C GLU A 152 -25.33 27.53 17.00
N MET A 153 -25.54 27.31 15.70
CA MET A 153 -24.58 26.63 14.84
C MET A 153 -23.25 27.39 14.70
N LEU A 154 -23.29 28.72 14.63
CA LEU A 154 -22.06 29.53 14.58
C LEU A 154 -21.29 29.47 15.91
N ASP A 155 -21.98 29.37 17.03
CA ASP A 155 -21.36 29.27 18.36
C ASP A 155 -20.56 27.96 18.52
N THR A 156 -20.96 26.86 17.84
CA THR A 156 -20.23 25.57 17.89
C THR A 156 -19.22 25.38 16.77
N LEU A 157 -19.32 26.14 15.67
CA LEU A 157 -18.57 25.92 14.42
C LEU A 157 -17.06 25.78 14.60
N ALA A 158 -16.44 26.65 15.40
CA ALA A 158 -15.00 26.59 15.66
C ALA A 158 -14.60 25.30 16.39
N GLY A 159 -15.45 24.83 17.31
CA GLY A 159 -15.27 23.55 18.00
C GLY A 159 -15.40 22.36 17.06
N ASP A 160 -16.39 22.39 16.16
CA ASP A 160 -16.65 21.32 15.20
C ASP A 160 -15.50 21.20 14.17
N VAL A 161 -14.98 22.32 13.67
CA VAL A 161 -13.81 22.34 12.78
C VAL A 161 -12.56 21.80 13.51
N ARG A 162 -12.30 22.24 14.74
CA ARG A 162 -11.16 21.74 15.52
C ARG A 162 -11.26 20.23 15.77
N ARG A 163 -12.44 19.73 16.12
CA ARG A 163 -12.69 18.29 16.29
C ARG A 163 -12.39 17.52 15.00
N HIS A 164 -12.83 18.03 13.84
CA HIS A 164 -12.51 17.42 12.55
C HIS A 164 -10.99 17.38 12.30
N LEU A 165 -10.29 18.49 12.55
CA LEU A 165 -8.83 18.56 12.38
C LEU A 165 -8.10 17.58 13.30
N GLU A 166 -8.55 17.40 14.54
CA GLU A 166 -8.01 16.40 15.46
C GLU A 166 -8.23 14.96 14.97
N LEU A 167 -9.43 14.65 14.45
CA LEU A 167 -9.72 13.35 13.87
C LEU A 167 -8.85 13.08 12.62
N ALA A 168 -8.70 14.08 11.75
CA ALA A 168 -7.84 13.99 10.58
C ALA A 168 -6.37 13.81 10.95
N ALA A 169 -5.87 14.57 11.95
CA ALA A 169 -4.51 14.46 12.43
C ALA A 169 -4.19 13.07 12.99
N ARG A 170 -5.11 12.48 13.78
CA ARG A 170 -4.97 11.11 14.28
C ARG A 170 -4.95 10.09 13.14
N ALA A 171 -5.88 10.19 12.20
CA ALA A 171 -5.92 9.31 11.04
C ALA A 171 -4.65 9.40 10.18
N LEU A 172 -4.07 10.59 10.03
CA LEU A 172 -2.81 10.78 9.30
C LEU A 172 -1.60 10.24 10.08
N ALA A 173 -1.55 10.43 11.41
CA ALA A 173 -0.50 9.88 12.26
C ALA A 173 -0.45 8.34 12.19
N ASP A 174 -1.60 7.69 12.09
CA ASP A 174 -1.71 6.24 11.93
C ASP A 174 -1.17 5.70 10.60
N LEU A 175 -1.11 6.57 9.58
CA LEU A 175 -0.55 6.25 8.27
C LEU A 175 0.95 6.54 8.17
N GLN A 176 1.51 7.28 9.12
CA GLN A 176 2.93 7.63 9.08
C GLN A 176 3.80 6.44 9.49
N PRO A 177 4.92 6.20 8.77
CA PRO A 177 5.90 5.19 9.17
C PRO A 177 6.58 5.63 10.47
N ARG A 178 6.74 4.70 11.42
CA ARG A 178 7.54 4.96 12.62
C ARG A 178 9.02 4.86 12.24
N SER A 179 9.71 5.99 12.23
CA SER A 179 11.17 6.00 12.02
C SER A 179 11.86 5.20 13.13
N PRO A 180 12.77 4.26 12.83
CA PRO A 180 13.45 3.43 13.84
C PRO A 180 14.44 4.18 14.76
N GLY A 181 14.47 5.51 14.76
CA GLY A 181 15.64 6.29 15.21
C GLY A 181 15.54 7.03 16.55
N ALA A 182 14.43 7.01 17.28
CA ALA A 182 14.24 7.89 18.43
C ALA A 182 14.27 7.17 19.80
N GLY A 183 15.06 6.11 19.94
CA GLY A 183 15.12 5.39 21.22
C GLY A 183 16.26 4.39 21.33
N SER A 184 17.50 4.87 21.43
CA SER A 184 18.60 4.17 22.14
C SER A 184 19.91 4.96 22.02
N THR A 185 19.94 6.20 22.53
CA THR A 185 21.20 6.78 23.02
C THR A 185 21.18 6.69 24.55
N THR A 186 21.31 5.47 25.06
CA THR A 186 21.75 5.26 26.44
C THR A 186 23.28 5.37 26.44
N SER A 187 23.76 6.54 26.85
CA SER A 187 25.17 6.83 27.12
C SER A 187 25.76 5.80 28.10
N PRO A 188 27.03 5.37 27.92
CA PRO A 188 27.74 4.66 28.97
C PRO A 188 28.25 5.68 29.98
N THR A 189 27.90 5.51 31.25
CA THR A 189 28.58 6.21 32.35
C THR A 189 29.15 5.20 33.32
N LYS A 190 30.49 5.14 33.26
CA LYS A 190 31.47 4.75 34.27
C LYS A 190 31.63 3.27 34.62
#